data_AF-A0AAD9UQC6-F1
#
_entry.id   AF-A0AAD9UQC6-F1
#
_cell.length_a   1.000
_cell.length_b   1.000
_cell.length_c   1.000
_cell.angle_alpha   90.00
_cell.angle_beta   90.00
_cell.angle_gamma   90.00
#
_symmetry.space_group_name_H-M   'P 1'
#
loop_
_entity.id
_entity.type
_entity.pdbx_description
1 polymer ?
#
loop_
_entity_poly.entity_id
_entity_poly.type
_entity_poly.pdbx_seq_one_letter_code
_entity_poly.pdbx_strand_id
1 'polypeptide(L)'
;MQDEAESKEPEIILLSDGRTLKITRENTTDAQDESNKPETERIYNVWGSSAGARSDFFYIYRKHRKMELDRLEKMDKDWKEEMENKLFHTRRCSRIIKEKEKTAKRKSKRDKKKLKMKGQVEQDEESKNNLNDDNSNKENANIQQAPTPKIKNTAPIIIQSDTFDEI
;
A
#
# COMPACT_ATOMS: atom_id res chain seq x y z
N MET A 1 -4.45 23.35 -35.37
CA MET A 1 -3.59 22.35 -34.72
C MET A 1 -4.50 21.18 -34.42
N GLN A 2 -4.33 20.09 -35.17
CA GLN A 2 -5.14 18.88 -35.05
C GLN A 2 -4.49 18.00 -33.98
N ASP A 3 -5.23 17.68 -32.93
CA ASP A 3 -4.84 16.67 -31.95
C ASP A 3 -5.14 15.31 -32.58
N GLU A 4 -4.09 14.65 -33.09
CA GLU A 4 -4.14 13.27 -33.59
C GLU A 4 -4.36 12.33 -32.41
N ALA A 5 -5.57 11.78 -32.30
CA ALA A 5 -5.88 10.71 -31.36
C ALA A 5 -5.13 9.44 -31.80
N GLU A 6 -4.00 9.17 -31.15
CA GLU A 6 -3.21 7.95 -31.34
C GLU A 6 -4.08 6.71 -31.03
N SER A 7 -4.53 6.01 -32.07
CA SER A 7 -5.25 4.75 -31.95
C SER A 7 -4.31 3.69 -31.38
N LYS A 8 -4.54 3.30 -30.12
CA LYS A 8 -3.70 2.36 -29.37
C LYS A 8 -3.88 0.94 -29.89
N GLU A 9 -3.00 0.51 -30.77
CA GLU A 9 -2.96 -0.88 -31.23
C GLU A 9 -2.65 -1.81 -30.05
N PRO A 10 -3.41 -2.91 -29.84
CA PRO A 10 -3.16 -3.84 -28.76
C PRO A 10 -1.81 -4.54 -28.98
N GLU A 11 -0.93 -4.50 -27.97
CA GLU A 11 0.30 -5.28 -28.00
C GLU A 11 -0.05 -6.77 -27.89
N ILE A 12 0.34 -7.54 -28.92
CA ILE A 12 0.11 -8.98 -28.96
C ILE A 12 1.37 -9.66 -28.45
N ILE A 13 1.30 -10.27 -27.27
CA ILE A 13 2.39 -11.05 -26.69
C ILE A 13 2.15 -12.54 -26.95
N LEU A 14 3.14 -13.21 -27.53
CA LEU A 14 3.13 -14.66 -27.75
C LEU A 14 3.83 -15.35 -26.57
N LEU A 15 3.12 -16.24 -25.87
CA LEU A 15 3.69 -17.01 -24.77
C LEU A 15 4.47 -18.21 -25.32
N SER A 16 5.39 -18.75 -24.51
CA SER A 16 6.16 -19.98 -24.81
C SER A 16 5.29 -21.15 -25.23
N ASP A 17 4.07 -21.19 -24.70
CA ASP A 17 3.10 -22.27 -24.91
C ASP A 17 2.28 -22.07 -26.21
N GLY A 18 2.59 -21.02 -26.99
CA GLY A 18 1.92 -20.67 -28.25
C GLY A 18 0.61 -19.89 -28.10
N ARG A 19 0.19 -19.57 -26.87
CA ARG A 19 -1.01 -18.74 -26.61
C ARG A 19 -0.69 -17.27 -26.83
N THR A 20 -1.59 -16.54 -27.50
CA THR A 20 -1.46 -15.09 -27.72
C THR A 20 -2.30 -14.31 -26.72
N LEU A 21 -1.68 -13.42 -25.95
CA LEU A 21 -2.38 -12.46 -25.10
C LEU A 21 -2.41 -11.10 -25.80
N LYS A 22 -3.62 -10.56 -25.96
CA LYS A 22 -3.82 -9.17 -26.42
C LYS A 22 -3.91 -8.31 -25.18
N ILE A 23 -2.94 -7.43 -24.98
CA ILE A 23 -2.91 -6.52 -23.83
C ILE A 23 -3.12 -5.11 -24.36
N THR A 24 -4.19 -4.46 -23.90
CA THR A 24 -4.40 -3.03 -24.08
C THR A 24 -3.69 -2.30 -22.95
N ARG A 25 -2.65 -1.51 -23.27
CA ARG A 25 -2.05 -0.59 -22.28
C ARG A 25 -2.92 0.65 -22.18
N GLU A 26 -3.59 0.80 -21.05
CA GLU A 26 -4.27 2.05 -20.71
C GLU A 26 -3.28 2.92 -19.93
N ASN A 27 -3.04 4.15 -20.40
CA ASN A 27 -2.27 5.15 -19.66
C ASN A 27 -3.20 5.67 -18.55
N THR A 28 -3.15 5.05 -17.38
CA THR A 28 -4.04 5.36 -16.26
C THR A 28 -3.63 6.61 -15.48
N THR A 29 -2.46 7.18 -15.75
CA THR A 29 -1.91 8.31 -14.99
C THR A 29 -2.51 9.65 -15.41
N ASP A 30 -2.76 9.85 -16.71
CA ASP A 30 -3.15 11.17 -17.23
C ASP A 30 -4.69 11.33 -17.32
N ALA A 31 -5.41 10.20 -17.40
CA ALA A 31 -6.87 10.20 -17.55
C ALA A 31 -7.64 10.51 -16.26
N GLN A 32 -7.05 10.24 -15.09
CA GLN A 32 -7.69 10.51 -13.80
C GLN A 32 -7.69 12.02 -13.49
N ASP A 33 -6.64 12.73 -13.90
CA ASP A 33 -6.46 14.17 -13.66
C ASP A 33 -7.43 15.02 -14.49
N GLU A 34 -7.75 14.62 -15.73
CA GLU A 34 -8.75 15.32 -16.55
C GLU A 34 -10.19 15.11 -16.02
N SER A 35 -10.48 13.95 -15.45
CA SER A 35 -11.82 13.64 -14.89
C SER A 35 -12.15 14.42 -13.61
N ASN A 36 -11.12 14.93 -12.93
CA ASN A 36 -11.25 15.66 -11.66
C ASN A 36 -11.16 17.19 -11.85
N LYS A 37 -11.05 17.65 -13.10
CA LYS A 37 -11.11 19.08 -13.41
C LYS A 37 -12.54 19.58 -13.17
N PRO A 38 -12.76 20.58 -12.30
CA PRO A 38 -14.10 21.10 -12.08
C PRO A 38 -14.57 21.82 -13.36
N GLU A 39 -15.53 21.21 -14.06
CA GLU A 39 -16.21 21.86 -15.18
C GLU A 39 -17.08 23.00 -14.64
N THR A 40 -16.68 24.24 -14.94
CA THR A 40 -17.45 25.43 -14.56
C THR A 40 -18.56 25.67 -15.57
N GLU A 41 -19.77 25.21 -15.27
CA GLU A 41 -20.95 25.52 -16.08
C GLU A 41 -21.35 26.99 -15.88
N ARG A 42 -21.15 27.84 -16.90
CA ARG A 42 -21.64 29.23 -16.88
C ARG A 42 -23.15 29.22 -17.06
N ILE A 43 -23.88 29.48 -15.98
CA ILE A 43 -25.35 29.56 -16.03
C ILE A 43 -25.74 30.92 -16.62
N TYR A 44 -26.35 30.92 -17.80
CA TYR A 44 -26.75 32.14 -18.51
C TYR A 44 -28.13 32.68 -18.07
N ASN A 45 -28.92 31.88 -17.36
CA ASN A 45 -30.33 32.17 -17.04
C ASN A 45 -30.52 32.73 -15.61
N VAL A 46 -29.62 33.60 -15.16
CA VAL A 46 -29.69 34.19 -13.81
C VAL A 46 -30.55 35.46 -13.85
N TRP A 47 -31.70 35.42 -13.17
CA TRP A 47 -32.51 36.62 -12.96
C TRP A 47 -31.94 37.46 -11.80
N GLY A 48 -32.27 38.76 -11.77
CA GLY A 48 -31.71 39.69 -10.78
C GLY A 48 -31.99 39.24 -9.34
N SER A 49 -31.09 39.59 -8.41
CA SER A 49 -31.13 39.10 -7.02
C SER A 49 -32.39 39.51 -6.23
N SER A 50 -33.10 40.54 -6.69
CA SER A 50 -34.37 41.02 -6.10
C SER A 50 -35.61 40.56 -6.87
N ALA A 51 -35.46 39.75 -7.92
CA ALA A 51 -36.60 39.21 -8.67
C ALA A 51 -37.38 38.19 -7.81
N GLY A 52 -38.70 38.23 -7.88
CA GLY A 52 -39.57 37.27 -7.18
C GLY A 52 -39.41 35.83 -7.69
N ALA A 53 -39.92 34.87 -6.93
CA ALA A 53 -39.88 33.46 -7.33
C ALA A 53 -40.66 33.21 -8.63
N ARG A 54 -40.00 32.65 -9.64
CA ARG A 54 -40.64 32.15 -10.87
C ARG A 54 -41.16 30.73 -10.63
N SER A 55 -42.19 30.33 -11.37
CA SER A 55 -42.74 28.96 -11.37
C SER A 55 -41.73 27.84 -11.67
N ASP A 56 -40.58 28.13 -12.28
CA ASP A 56 -39.56 27.13 -12.64
C ASP A 56 -38.49 26.91 -11.56
N PHE A 57 -38.44 27.78 -10.55
CA PHE A 57 -37.37 27.73 -9.53
C PHE A 57 -37.41 26.44 -8.71
N PHE A 58 -38.59 25.86 -8.53
CA PHE A 58 -38.75 24.59 -7.82
C PHE A 58 -38.03 23.43 -8.53
N TYR A 59 -38.18 23.32 -9.85
CA TYR A 59 -37.56 22.24 -10.61
C TYR A 59 -36.04 22.42 -10.74
N ILE A 60 -35.58 23.66 -10.89
CA ILE A 60 -34.15 24.01 -10.89
C ILE A 60 -33.54 23.62 -9.54
N TYR A 61 -34.15 24.02 -8.42
CA TYR A 61 -33.70 23.64 -7.08
C TYR A 61 -33.63 22.12 -6.91
N ARG A 62 -34.67 21.39 -7.33
CA ARG A 62 -34.70 19.93 -7.26
C ARG A 62 -33.55 19.29 -8.05
N LYS A 63 -33.27 19.77 -9.26
CA LYS A 63 -32.16 19.29 -10.09
C LYS A 63 -30.82 19.56 -9.40
N HIS A 64 -30.58 20.79 -8.95
CA HIS A 64 -29.33 21.18 -8.31
C HIS A 64 -29.10 20.44 -6.99
N ARG A 65 -30.14 20.28 -6.17
CA ARG A 65 -30.09 19.50 -4.94
C ARG A 65 -29.71 18.05 -5.22
N LYS A 66 -30.29 17.43 -6.26
CA LYS A 66 -29.94 16.07 -6.65
C LYS A 66 -28.47 15.99 -7.07
N MET A 67 -28.02 16.87 -7.96
CA MET A 67 -26.63 16.90 -8.42
C MET A 67 -25.65 17.08 -7.27
N GLU A 68 -25.97 17.93 -6.29
CA GLU A 68 -25.10 18.14 -5.12
C GLU A 68 -25.09 16.93 -4.18
N LEU A 69 -26.24 16.27 -3.95
CA LEU A 69 -26.28 15.04 -3.16
C LEU A 69 -25.49 13.92 -3.83
N ASP A 70 -25.67 13.74 -5.15
CA ASP A 70 -24.92 12.74 -5.93
C ASP A 70 -23.41 13.03 -5.86
N ARG A 71 -23.01 14.32 -5.88
CA ARG A 71 -21.61 14.76 -5.71
C ARG A 71 -21.05 14.38 -4.32
N LEU A 72 -21.80 14.65 -3.26
CA LEU A 72 -21.41 14.31 -1.89
C LEU A 72 -21.30 12.79 -1.71
N GLU A 73 -22.27 12.03 -2.21
CA GLU A 73 -22.25 10.57 -2.14
C GLU A 73 -21.04 9.97 -2.86
N LYS A 74 -20.68 10.50 -4.04
CA LYS A 74 -19.47 10.08 -4.76
C LYS A 74 -18.21 10.35 -3.93
N MET A 75 -18.07 11.55 -3.38
CA MET A 75 -16.92 11.93 -2.55
C MET A 75 -16.78 11.01 -1.33
N ASP A 76 -17.89 10.72 -0.65
CA ASP A 76 -17.90 9.83 0.51
C ASP A 76 -17.53 8.39 0.15
N LYS A 77 -17.99 7.91 -1.01
CA LYS A 77 -17.67 6.57 -1.52
C LYS A 77 -16.18 6.45 -1.87
N ASP A 78 -15.64 7.42 -2.59
CA ASP A 78 -14.23 7.46 -2.98
C ASP A 78 -13.33 7.49 -1.73
N TRP A 79 -13.70 8.29 -0.72
CA TRP A 79 -13.00 8.34 0.55
C TRP A 79 -13.03 7.00 1.30
N LYS A 80 -14.20 6.34 1.38
CA LYS A 80 -14.33 5.02 2.01
C LYS A 80 -13.45 3.98 1.32
N GLU A 81 -13.46 3.94 0.00
CA GLU A 81 -12.63 3.01 -0.79
C GLU A 81 -11.14 3.27 -0.54
N GLU A 82 -10.71 4.54 -0.54
CA GLU A 82 -9.31 4.89 -0.27
C GLU A 82 -8.90 4.47 1.16
N MET A 83 -9.75 4.69 2.16
CA MET A 83 -9.50 4.27 3.54
C MET A 83 -9.41 2.75 3.68
N GLU A 84 -10.32 2.01 3.06
CA GLU A 84 -10.31 0.54 3.07
C GLU A 84 -9.03 -0.01 2.42
N ASN A 85 -8.64 0.57 1.28
CA ASN A 85 -7.40 0.21 0.58
C ASN A 85 -6.15 0.51 1.44
N LYS A 86 -6.06 1.72 2.02
CA LYS A 86 -4.97 2.10 2.95
C LYS A 86 -4.87 1.13 4.13
N LEU A 87 -6.01 0.77 4.72
CA LEU A 87 -6.08 -0.17 5.83
C LEU A 87 -5.64 -1.59 5.43
N PHE A 88 -6.09 -2.05 4.25
CA PHE A 88 -5.69 -3.33 3.70
C PHE A 88 -4.18 -3.40 3.46
N HIS A 89 -3.60 -2.40 2.80
CA HIS A 89 -2.16 -2.33 2.55
C HIS A 89 -1.36 -2.29 3.85
N THR A 90 -1.78 -1.48 4.82
CA THR A 90 -1.13 -1.40 6.14
C THR A 90 -1.13 -2.75 6.86
N ARG A 91 -2.28 -3.45 6.87
CA ARG A 91 -2.40 -4.80 7.45
C ARG A 91 -1.53 -5.81 6.74
N ARG A 92 -1.49 -5.78 5.40
CA ARG A 92 -0.67 -6.65 4.57
C ARG A 92 0.82 -6.43 4.82
N CYS A 93 1.28 -5.18 4.77
CA CYS A 93 2.66 -4.81 5.06
C CYS A 93 3.08 -5.26 6.46
N SER A 94 2.23 -5.05 7.47
CA SER A 94 2.49 -5.50 8.84
C SER A 94 2.68 -7.03 8.93
N ARG A 95 1.87 -7.82 8.21
CA ARG A 95 2.03 -9.30 8.17
C ARG A 95 3.33 -9.70 7.48
N ILE A 96 3.65 -9.07 6.35
CA ILE A 96 4.89 -9.35 5.60
C ILE A 96 6.12 -9.04 6.46
N ILE A 97 6.13 -7.91 7.17
CA ILE A 97 7.24 -7.53 8.06
C ILE A 97 7.42 -8.59 9.16
N LYS A 98 6.33 -8.99 9.84
CA LYS A 98 6.38 -10.02 10.89
C LYS A 98 6.94 -11.36 10.38
N GLU A 99 6.53 -11.81 9.19
CA GLU A 99 7.04 -13.05 8.62
C GLU A 99 8.49 -12.93 8.12
N LYS A 100 8.88 -11.78 7.56
CA LYS A 100 10.28 -11.49 7.22
C LYS A 100 11.19 -11.50 8.44
N GLU A 101 10.76 -10.90 9.56
CA GLU A 101 11.51 -10.92 10.82
C GLU A 101 11.70 -12.34 11.37
N LYS A 102 10.62 -13.15 11.40
CA LYS A 102 10.70 -14.57 11.80
C LYS A 102 11.66 -15.35 10.90
N THR A 103 11.57 -15.13 9.60
CA THR A 103 12.41 -15.80 8.60
C THR A 103 13.88 -15.38 8.76
N ALA A 104 14.17 -14.10 8.96
CA ALA A 104 15.51 -13.58 9.21
C ALA A 104 16.12 -14.16 10.49
N LYS A 105 15.34 -14.23 11.59
CA LYS A 105 15.76 -14.87 12.84
C LYS A 105 16.07 -16.36 12.67
N ARG A 106 15.26 -17.09 11.88
CA ARG A 106 15.52 -18.51 11.59
C ARG A 106 16.75 -18.70 10.68
N LYS A 107 16.91 -17.84 9.68
CA LYS A 107 18.05 -17.83 8.78
C LYS A 107 19.36 -17.58 9.55
N SER A 108 19.41 -16.55 10.39
CA SER A 108 20.61 -16.24 11.18
C SER A 108 20.99 -17.37 12.15
N LYS A 109 20.03 -18.08 12.74
CA LYS A 109 20.30 -19.29 13.53
C LYS A 109 20.94 -20.41 12.70
N ARG A 110 20.42 -20.66 11.49
CA ARG A 110 21.00 -21.67 10.59
C ARG A 110 22.39 -21.29 10.12
N ASP A 111 22.62 -20.03 9.78
CA ASP A 111 23.91 -19.54 9.29
C ASP A 111 24.97 -19.65 10.41
N LYS A 112 24.61 -19.28 11.65
CA LYS A 112 25.47 -19.52 12.83
C LYS A 112 25.78 -21.00 13.03
N LYS A 113 24.81 -21.91 12.88
CA LYS A 113 25.05 -23.36 12.97
C LYS A 113 25.97 -23.83 11.83
N LYS A 114 25.76 -23.39 10.60
CA LYS A 114 26.61 -23.73 9.44
C LYS A 114 28.06 -23.26 9.66
N LEU A 115 28.26 -22.05 10.16
CA LEU A 115 29.59 -21.52 10.49
C LEU A 115 30.28 -22.37 11.57
N LYS A 116 29.56 -22.75 12.63
CA LYS A 116 30.11 -23.65 13.67
C LYS A 116 30.49 -25.02 13.12
N MET A 117 29.66 -25.60 12.25
CA MET A 117 29.96 -26.92 11.66
C MET A 117 31.13 -26.84 10.68
N LYS A 118 31.23 -25.78 9.87
CA LYS A 118 32.41 -25.56 9.01
C LYS A 118 33.68 -25.39 9.83
N GLY A 119 33.64 -24.59 10.89
CA GLY A 119 34.78 -24.42 11.79
C GLY A 119 35.18 -25.73 12.49
N GLN A 120 34.23 -26.60 12.85
CA GLN A 120 34.56 -27.93 13.38
C GLN A 120 35.17 -28.86 12.33
N VAL A 121 34.65 -28.86 11.09
CA VAL A 121 35.24 -29.66 10.00
C VAL A 121 36.65 -29.15 9.65
N GLU A 122 36.86 -27.83 9.62
CA GLU A 122 38.19 -27.24 9.44
C GLU A 122 39.13 -27.59 10.60
N GLN A 123 38.66 -27.53 11.85
CA GLN A 123 39.44 -27.96 13.02
C GLN A 123 39.72 -29.46 13.04
N ASP A 124 38.80 -30.32 12.60
CA ASP A 124 39.01 -31.77 12.52
C ASP A 124 40.01 -32.14 11.42
N GLU A 125 40.00 -31.43 10.29
CA GLU A 125 41.02 -31.57 9.23
C GLU A 125 42.39 -31.00 9.67
N GLU A 126 42.40 -29.93 10.47
CA GLU A 126 43.63 -29.33 11.00
C GLU A 126 44.20 -30.14 12.19
N SER A 127 43.33 -30.79 12.99
CA SER A 127 43.71 -31.68 14.10
C SER A 127 44.19 -33.05 13.63
N LYS A 128 43.72 -33.56 12.48
CA LYS A 128 44.33 -34.74 11.83
C LYS A 128 45.72 -34.46 11.27
N ASN A 129 46.03 -33.20 10.96
CA ASN A 129 47.37 -32.78 10.55
C ASN A 129 48.28 -32.37 11.72
N ASN A 130 47.74 -32.18 12.93
CA ASN A 130 48.49 -31.77 14.13
C ASN A 130 48.16 -32.64 15.35
N LEU A 131 48.26 -33.97 15.23
CA LEU A 131 48.45 -34.86 16.39
C LEU A 131 49.89 -34.71 16.92
N ASN A 132 50.17 -33.53 17.46
CA ASN A 132 51.22 -33.22 18.43
C ASN A 132 50.91 -31.80 18.92
N ASP A 133 50.37 -31.71 20.13
CA ASP A 133 50.74 -30.76 21.19
C ASP A 133 49.52 -30.31 22.02
N ASP A 134 49.77 -30.27 23.33
CA ASP A 134 48.83 -30.32 24.43
C ASP A 134 48.13 -28.99 24.76
N ASN A 135 46.90 -29.11 25.25
CA ASN A 135 46.32 -28.35 26.37
C ASN A 135 46.17 -26.81 26.28
N SER A 136 44.92 -26.31 26.32
CA SER A 136 44.52 -25.31 27.34
C SER A 136 43.02 -25.00 27.37
N ASN A 137 42.47 -25.24 28.55
CA ASN A 137 41.34 -24.60 29.23
C ASN A 137 40.83 -23.26 28.67
N LYS A 138 39.50 -23.11 28.52
CA LYS A 138 38.80 -21.84 28.83
C LYS A 138 37.28 -22.02 28.96
N GLU A 139 36.84 -21.64 30.15
CA GLU A 139 35.49 -21.62 30.67
C GLU A 139 34.56 -20.57 30.02
N ASN A 140 33.26 -20.85 30.15
CA ASN A 140 32.17 -19.91 30.43
C ASN A 140 31.89 -18.73 29.46
N ALA A 141 30.78 -18.85 28.72
CA ALA A 141 29.98 -17.69 28.29
C ALA A 141 28.48 -17.98 28.47
N ASN A 142 27.98 -17.56 29.62
CA ASN A 142 26.58 -17.37 29.97
C ASN A 142 25.86 -16.53 28.89
N ILE A 143 25.00 -17.17 28.07
CA ILE A 143 24.14 -16.46 27.12
C ILE A 143 22.89 -16.01 27.87
N GLN A 144 22.98 -14.80 28.42
CA GLN A 144 21.82 -14.06 28.92
C GLN A 144 20.76 -14.00 27.82
N GLN A 145 19.55 -14.44 28.17
CA GLN A 145 18.36 -14.32 27.35
C GLN A 145 18.13 -12.84 27.03
N ALA A 146 18.12 -12.48 25.74
CA ALA A 146 17.71 -11.15 25.32
C ALA A 146 16.24 -10.93 25.73
N PRO A 147 15.89 -9.82 26.42
CA PRO A 147 14.52 -9.54 26.77
C PRO A 147 13.70 -9.38 25.49
N THR A 148 12.71 -10.24 25.31
CA THR A 148 11.67 -10.04 24.29
C THR A 148 11.01 -8.68 24.55
N PRO A 149 10.95 -7.75 23.58
CA PRO A 149 10.14 -6.56 23.78
C PRO A 149 8.68 -7.01 23.91
N LYS A 150 8.12 -6.82 25.11
CA LYS A 150 6.67 -6.89 25.33
C LYS A 150 6.05 -5.85 24.41
N ILE A 151 5.42 -6.29 23.32
CA ILE A 151 4.54 -5.45 22.52
C ILE A 151 3.33 -5.18 23.43
N LYS A 152 3.40 -4.07 24.18
CA LYS A 152 2.22 -3.52 24.84
C LYS A 152 1.23 -3.23 23.72
N ASN A 153 0.01 -3.77 23.86
CA ASN A 153 -1.10 -3.61 22.95
C ASN A 153 -1.14 -2.18 22.41
N THR A 154 -0.74 -2.00 21.15
CA THR A 154 -0.88 -0.72 20.48
C THR A 154 -2.36 -0.66 20.13
N ALA A 155 -3.08 0.17 20.86
CA ALA A 155 -4.48 0.47 20.61
C ALA A 155 -4.67 0.72 19.10
N PRO A 156 -5.84 0.35 18.52
CA PRO A 156 -6.14 0.78 17.16
C PRO A 156 -5.90 2.30 17.09
N ILE A 157 -5.20 2.74 16.06
CA ILE A 157 -5.09 4.16 15.74
C ILE A 157 -6.52 4.61 15.48
N ILE A 158 -7.14 5.19 16.51
CA ILE A 158 -8.35 5.96 16.41
C ILE A 158 -7.89 7.22 15.68
N ILE A 159 -8.16 7.28 14.38
CA ILE A 159 -8.14 8.56 13.67
C ILE A 159 -9.16 9.40 14.43
N GLN A 160 -8.68 10.40 15.17
CA GLN A 160 -9.55 11.37 15.81
C GLN A 160 -10.36 11.99 14.67
N SER A 161 -11.61 11.56 14.53
CA SER A 161 -12.60 12.35 13.84
C SER A 161 -12.72 13.60 14.68
N ASP A 162 -12.02 14.65 14.28
CA ASP A 162 -12.24 15.98 14.80
C ASP A 162 -13.73 16.26 14.62
N THR A 163 -14.46 16.10 15.71
CA THR A 163 -15.82 16.62 15.87
C THR A 163 -15.70 18.11 15.63
N PHE A 164 -16.16 18.52 14.45
CA PHE A 164 -16.44 19.90 14.14
C PHE A 164 -17.60 20.29 15.06
N ASP A 165 -17.26 20.88 16.22
CA ASP A 165 -18.25 21.43 17.13
C ASP A 165 -19.08 22.48 16.36
N GLU A 166 -20.40 22.28 16.38
CA GLU A 166 -21.40 23.19 15.85
C GLU A 166 -21.22 24.58 16.46
N ILE A 167 -21.08 25.60 15.61
CA ILE A 167 -21.43 27.00 15.90
C ILE A 167 -22.60 27.35 15.00
#